data_AF-A0A967HNT3-F1
#
_entry.id   AF-A0A967HNT3-F1
#
_cell.length_a   1.000
_cell.length_b   1.000
_cell.length_c   1.000
_cell.angle_alpha   90.00
_cell.angle_beta   90.00
_cell.angle_gamma   90.00
#
_symmetry.space_group_name_H-M   'P 1'
#
loop_
_entity.id
_entity.type
_entity.pdbx_description
1 polymer ?
#
loop_
_entity_poly.entity_id
_entity_poly.type
_entity_poly.pdbx_seq_one_letter_code
_entity_poly.pdbx_strand_id
1 'polypeptide(L)' 'LMHPFWRESDAQSRTMEQVQFLKDLGLAGAAIYGLAAVWLLGDDLGLTITGPLFAS' A
#
# COMPACT_ATOMS: atom_id res chain seq x y z
N LEU A 1 17.53 -1.74 -0.12
CA LEU A 1 17.40 -1.86 1.35
C LEU A 1 17.28 -0.45 1.89
N MET A 2 16.22 -0.11 2.62
CA MET A 2 16.10 1.24 3.22
C MET A 2 17.26 1.46 4.21
N HIS A 3 17.92 2.62 4.14
CA HIS A 3 18.90 3.03 5.13
C HIS A 3 18.19 3.21 6.49
N PRO A 4 18.76 2.72 7.60
CA PRO A 4 18.12 2.83 8.90
C PRO A 4 18.14 4.28 9.41
N PHE A 5 17.06 5.02 9.16
CA PHE A 5 16.92 6.44 9.58
C PHE A 5 17.13 6.65 11.08
N TRP A 6 16.84 5.65 11.91
CA TRP A 6 17.05 5.71 13.37
C TRP A 6 18.53 5.74 13.78
N ARG A 7 19.45 5.50 12.84
CA ARG A 7 20.90 5.64 13.05
C ARG A 7 21.44 6.95 12.49
N GLU A 8 20.59 7.80 11.90
CA GLU A 8 20.98 9.11 11.40
C GLU A 8 21.23 10.08 12.57
N SER A 9 22.36 10.79 12.48
CA SER A 9 22.85 11.71 13.50
C SER A 9 22.27 13.13 13.34
N ASP A 10 22.02 13.54 12.09
CA ASP A 10 21.42 14.83 11.81
C ASP A 10 19.90 14.80 12.09
N ALA A 11 19.44 15.69 12.97
CA ALA A 11 18.05 15.71 13.41
C ALA A 11 17.05 16.06 12.28
N GLN A 12 17.47 16.92 11.33
CA GLN A 12 16.64 17.32 10.20
C GLN A 12 16.51 16.17 9.20
N SER A 13 17.63 15.55 8.84
CA SER A 13 17.69 14.39 7.94
C SER A 13 16.88 13.22 8.52
N ARG A 14 17.08 12.89 9.80
CA ARG A 14 16.32 11.82 10.49
C ARG A 14 14.82 12.02 10.39
N THR A 15 14.35 13.25 10.62
CA THR A 15 12.92 13.58 10.57
C THR A 15 12.38 13.45 9.15
N MET A 16 13.13 13.92 8.15
CA MET A 16 12.74 13.82 6.74
C MET A 16 12.65 12.35 6.29
N GLU A 17 13.66 11.55 6.62
CA GLU A 17 13.68 10.12 6.28
C GLU A 17 12.55 9.36 6.99
N GLN A 18 12.27 9.66 8.27
CA GLN A 18 11.15 9.07 8.99
C GLN A 18 9.79 9.39 8.32
N VAL A 19 9.60 10.63 7.87
CA VAL A 19 8.37 11.02 7.17
C VAL A 19 8.21 10.25 5.85
N GLN A 20 9.29 10.09 5.08
CA GLN A 20 9.23 9.30 3.84
C GLN A 20 8.94 7.83 4.11
N PHE A 21 9.59 7.23 5.12
CA PHE A 21 9.31 5.87 5.53
C PHE A 21 7.84 5.66 5.90
N LEU A 22 7.26 6.58 6.68
CA LEU A 22 5.84 6.51 7.06
C LEU A 22 4.90 6.68 5.86
N LYS A 23 5.26 7.49 4.86
CA LYS A 23 4.49 7.59 3.60
C LYS A 23 4.51 6.28 2.83
N ASP A 24 5.68 5.67 2.68
CA ASP A 24 5.83 4.39 1.99
C ASP A 24 5.06 3.28 2.71
N LEU A 25 5.13 3.25 4.04
CA LEU A 25 4.37 2.31 4.87
C LEU A 25 2.86 2.50 4.73
N GLY A 26 2.39 3.76 4.74
CA GLY A 26 0.98 4.08 4.51
C GLY A 26 0.49 3.68 3.12
N LEU A 27 1.30 3.94 2.09
CA LEU A 27 1.01 3.54 0.71
C LEU A 27 0.96 2.02 0.56
N ALA A 28 1.92 1.30 1.17
CA ALA A 28 1.92 -0.16 1.17
C ALA A 28 0.67 -0.72 1.87
N GLY A 29 0.28 -0.14 3.02
CA GLY A 29 -0.96 -0.51 3.71
C GLY A 29 -2.21 -0.30 2.84
N ALA A 30 -2.30 0.85 2.15
CA ALA A 30 -3.39 1.13 1.23
C ALA A 30 -3.42 0.16 0.03
N ALA A 31 -2.26 -0.20 -0.51
CA ALA A 31 -2.15 -1.18 -1.60
C ALA A 31 -2.63 -2.57 -1.17
N ILE A 32 -2.27 -3.00 0.05
CA ILE A 32 -2.74 -4.27 0.62
C ILE A 32 -4.26 -4.22 0.82
N TYR A 33 -4.80 -3.11 1.35
CA TYR A 33 -6.25 -2.96 1.52
C TYR A 33 -6.99 -3.00 0.18
N GLY A 34 -6.48 -2.30 -0.84
CA GLY A 34 -7.04 -2.32 -2.19
C GLY A 34 -7.02 -3.72 -2.81
N LEU A 35 -5.92 -4.46 -2.65
CA LEU A 35 -5.83 -5.86 -3.08
C LEU A 35 -6.85 -6.74 -2.36
N ALA A 36 -6.96 -6.62 -1.04
CA ALA A 36 -7.92 -7.37 -0.23
C ALA A 36 -9.37 -7.06 -0.64
N ALA A 37 -9.68 -5.80 -0.95
CA ALA A 37 -10.99 -5.39 -1.45
C ALA A 37 -11.32 -6.09 -2.77
N VAL A 38 -10.40 -6.08 -3.74
CA VAL A 38 -10.56 -6.79 -5.03
C VAL A 38 -10.75 -8.29 -4.81
N TRP A 39 -9.98 -8.91 -3.90
CA TRP A 39 -10.10 -10.34 -3.62
C TRP A 39 -11.41 -10.72 -2.93
N LEU A 40 -11.88 -9.92 -1.98
CA LEU A 40 -13.05 -10.26 -1.16
C LEU A 40 -14.37 -9.90 -1.82
N LEU A 41 -14.44 -8.72 -2.47
CA LEU A 41 -15.67 -8.28 -3.13
C LEU A 41 -15.72 -8.73 -4.60
N GLY A 42 -14.59 -9.09 -5.22
CA GLY A 42 -14.56 -9.71 -6.54
C GLY A 42 -15.43 -8.98 -7.57
N ASP A 43 -16.44 -9.68 -8.09
CA ASP A 43 -17.36 -9.14 -9.11
C ASP A 43 -18.41 -8.15 -8.58
N ASP A 44 -18.68 -8.10 -7.27
CA ASP A 44 -19.59 -7.10 -6.67
C ASP A 44 -19.02 -5.68 -6.71
N LEU A 45 -17.70 -5.54 -6.90
CA LEU A 45 -17.04 -4.26 -7.12
C LEU A 45 -17.29 -3.69 -8.52
N GLY A 46 -17.76 -4.49 -9.49
CA GLY A 46 -17.98 -4.07 -10.88
C GLY A 46 -16.71 -3.62 -11.63
N LEU A 47 -15.54 -3.81 -11.03
CA LEU A 47 -14.23 -3.41 -11.56
C LEU A 47 -13.57 -4.53 -12.40
N THR A 48 -14.09 -5.76 -12.34
CA THR A 48 -13.66 -6.92 -13.12
C THR A 48 -14.65 -7.24 -14.25
N ILE A 49 -14.17 -7.24 -15.50
CA ILE A 49 -14.99 -7.51 -16.70
C ILE A 49 -15.26 -9.03 -16.86
N THR A 50 -14.53 -9.88 -16.13
CA THR A 50 -14.63 -11.35 -16.22
C THR A 50 -15.80 -11.95 -15.46
N GLY A 51 -16.44 -11.22 -14.54
CA GLY A 51 -17.51 -11.76 -13.71
C GLY A 51 -18.74 -12.27 -14.46
N PRO A 52 -19.30 -11.50 -15.41
CA PRO A 52 -20.44 -11.95 -16.21
C PRO A 52 -20.14 -13.17 -17.09
N LEU A 53 -18.87 -13.50 -17.35
CA LEU A 53 -18.47 -14.59 -18.24
C LEU A 53 -18.57 -15.98 -17.59
N PHE A 54 -18.43 -16.06 -16.25
CA PHE A 54 -18.45 -17.33 -15.50
C PHE A 54 -19.70 -17.50 -14.62
N ALA A 55 -20.64 -16.55 -14.68
CA ALA A 55 -21.89 -16.57 -13.91
C ALA A 55 -23.02 -17.38 -14.59
N SER A 56 -22.75 -18.06 -15.71
CA SER A 56 -23.70 -18.90 -16.46
C SER A 56 -23.96 -20.26 -15.80
#